data_AF-A0A673SSE8-F1
#
_entry.id   AF-A0A673SSE8-F1
#
_cell.length_a   1.000
_cell.length_b   1.000
_cell.length_c   1.000
_cell.angle_alpha   90.00
_cell.angle_beta   90.00
_cell.angle_gamma   90.00
#
_symmetry.space_group_name_H-M   'P 1'
#
loop_
_entity.id
_entity.type
_entity.pdbx_description
1 polymer ?
#
loop_
_entity_poly.entity_id
_entity_poly.type
_entity_poly.pdbx_seq_one_letter_code
_entity_poly.pdbx_strand_id
1 'polypeptide(L)'
;MQAHELFRYFRMPELVDLRQYVRTLPTNTLMGFGAFAALTTFWYATRPKALKPPCDLSMQSVEVAGSDGARRSALLESDELLVYFYEDVRTLYEGFQRGIQVSNNGPCLGSRKPDQPYEWLSYKEVADLSECVGSALIKKGFKAASDQYIGIFSQNRPEWVIIEQGCFAYSMVTVPLYDTLGAEAITYIVNKAELSLVFVDKPEKANKLLEGVENKLTPSLKTIVVMDSYGIDLLERGKRCGVEITSLKAVEDLGRANRQKPKPPAPEDLAVICFTSGTTGNPKGALITHQNIVSDCSAFVKITENILDPSPDDTLISFLPLAHMFERVVECVMLCHGAKIGFFQGDIRLLMDDLKALQPTIFPVVPRLLNRMFDRVSSGQQSR
;
A
#
# COMPACT_ATOMS: atom_id res chain seq x y z
N MET A 1 10.22 -62.43 1.31
CA MET A 1 11.39 -62.20 0.44
C MET A 1 12.06 -60.92 0.93
N GLN A 2 13.26 -61.06 1.51
CA GLN A 2 13.96 -60.03 2.28
C GLN A 2 14.65 -59.01 1.36
N ALA A 3 14.71 -57.75 1.80
CA ALA A 3 15.43 -56.65 1.15
C ALA A 3 16.91 -56.94 0.81
N HIS A 4 17.49 -58.01 1.34
CA HIS A 4 18.84 -58.50 1.02
C HIS A 4 18.99 -59.07 -0.41
N GLU A 5 17.93 -59.55 -1.07
CA GLU A 5 18.05 -60.06 -2.45
C GLU A 5 18.05 -58.95 -3.51
N LEU A 6 17.44 -57.79 -3.22
CA LEU A 6 17.43 -56.65 -4.15
C LEU A 6 18.80 -55.95 -4.26
N PHE A 7 19.60 -55.96 -3.20
CA PHE A 7 20.95 -55.36 -3.21
C PHE A 7 21.99 -56.19 -4.00
N ARG A 8 21.74 -57.47 -4.29
CA ARG A 8 22.65 -58.31 -5.08
C ARG A 8 22.65 -58.00 -6.58
N TYR A 9 21.59 -57.36 -7.09
CA TYR A 9 21.48 -57.00 -8.51
C TYR A 9 22.08 -55.63 -8.87
N PHE A 10 22.40 -54.79 -7.88
CA PHE A 10 23.09 -53.51 -8.08
C PHE A 10 24.55 -53.61 -7.61
N ARG A 11 25.40 -54.32 -8.35
CA ARG A 11 26.86 -54.10 -8.23
C ARG A 11 27.15 -52.72 -8.82
N MET A 12 27.49 -51.74 -7.98
CA MET A 12 28.17 -50.55 -8.46
C MET A 12 29.56 -50.98 -8.96
N PRO A 13 29.96 -50.67 -10.21
CA PRO A 13 31.29 -50.99 -10.71
C PRO A 13 32.35 -50.31 -9.83
N GLU A 14 33.50 -50.96 -9.65
CA GLU A 14 34.65 -50.31 -9.04
C GLU A 14 35.02 -49.05 -9.86
N LEU A 15 35.52 -48.00 -9.22
CA LEU A 15 35.84 -46.72 -9.88
C LEU A 15 36.76 -46.84 -11.10
N VAL A 16 37.51 -47.95 -11.20
CA VAL A 16 38.37 -48.31 -12.33
C VAL A 16 37.56 -48.73 -13.57
N ASP A 17 36.50 -49.53 -13.40
CA ASP A 17 35.60 -49.97 -14.47
C ASP A 17 34.80 -48.80 -15.05
N LEU A 18 34.40 -47.86 -14.19
CA LEU A 18 33.64 -46.68 -14.61
C LEU A 18 34.48 -45.78 -15.55
N ARG A 19 35.78 -45.63 -15.28
CA ARG A 19 36.71 -44.87 -16.13
C ARG A 19 36.92 -45.52 -17.49
N GLN A 20 37.02 -46.84 -17.55
CA GLN A 20 37.15 -47.57 -18.82
C GLN A 20 35.85 -47.47 -19.64
N TYR A 21 34.70 -47.63 -19.01
CA TYR A 21 33.39 -47.52 -19.66
C TYR A 21 33.14 -46.12 -20.23
N VAL A 22 33.50 -45.07 -19.49
CA VAL A 22 33.38 -43.67 -19.96
C VAL A 22 34.27 -43.39 -21.17
N ARG A 23 35.44 -44.03 -21.28
CA ARG A 23 36.33 -43.90 -22.45
C ARG A 23 35.83 -44.61 -23.70
N THR A 24 34.94 -45.59 -23.57
CA THR A 24 34.35 -46.32 -24.70
C THR A 24 33.12 -45.63 -25.31
N LEU A 25 32.63 -44.54 -24.70
CA LEU A 25 31.46 -43.82 -25.18
C LEU A 25 31.80 -42.85 -26.32
N PRO A 26 30.96 -42.72 -27.37
CA PRO A 26 31.15 -41.71 -28.40
C PRO A 26 31.18 -40.30 -27.84
N THR A 27 31.96 -39.40 -28.46
CA THR A 27 32.08 -37.99 -28.04
C THR A 27 30.73 -37.30 -27.90
N ASN A 28 29.78 -37.59 -28.81
CA ASN A 28 28.42 -37.04 -28.77
C ASN A 28 27.65 -37.47 -27.51
N THR A 29 27.85 -38.71 -27.03
CA THR A 29 27.23 -39.22 -25.82
C THR A 29 27.82 -38.59 -24.57
N LEU A 30 29.14 -38.38 -24.54
CA LEU A 30 29.82 -37.67 -23.45
C LEU A 30 29.42 -36.19 -23.38
N MET A 31 29.32 -35.52 -24.54
CA MET A 31 28.76 -34.16 -24.62
C MET A 31 27.30 -34.12 -24.16
N GLY A 32 26.49 -35.13 -24.51
CA GLY A 32 25.11 -35.27 -24.04
C GLY A 32 25.01 -35.39 -22.50
N PHE A 33 25.86 -36.21 -21.87
CA PHE A 33 25.93 -36.29 -20.41
C PHE A 33 26.39 -34.98 -19.77
N GLY A 34 27.38 -34.31 -20.36
CA GLY A 34 27.84 -33.00 -19.90
C GLY A 34 26.75 -31.93 -19.97
N ALA A 35 26.02 -31.86 -21.08
CA ALA A 35 24.90 -30.94 -21.25
C ALA A 35 23.75 -31.27 -20.28
N PHE A 36 23.40 -32.55 -20.10
CA PHE A 36 22.37 -32.97 -19.16
C PHE A 36 22.75 -32.64 -17.70
N ALA A 37 24.00 -32.89 -17.30
CA ALA A 37 24.51 -32.53 -15.99
C ALA A 37 24.47 -31.01 -15.80
N ALA A 38 24.94 -30.22 -16.77
CA ALA A 38 24.92 -28.77 -16.71
C ALA A 38 23.50 -28.21 -16.59
N LEU A 39 22.56 -28.71 -17.39
CA LEU A 39 21.13 -28.33 -17.33
C LEU A 39 20.48 -28.73 -16.01
N THR A 40 20.80 -29.93 -15.49
CA THR A 40 20.27 -30.43 -14.23
C THR A 40 20.84 -29.62 -13.06
N THR A 41 22.13 -29.32 -13.04
CA THR A 41 22.76 -28.47 -12.03
C THR A 41 22.23 -27.05 -12.12
N PHE A 42 22.09 -26.48 -13.32
CA PHE A 42 21.47 -25.17 -13.52
C PHE A 42 20.03 -25.16 -13.02
N TRP A 43 19.24 -26.20 -13.31
CA TRP A 43 17.87 -26.32 -12.80
C TRP A 43 17.85 -26.49 -11.29
N TYR A 44 18.70 -27.33 -10.67
CA TYR A 44 18.76 -27.44 -9.21
C TYR A 44 19.21 -26.14 -8.53
N ALA A 45 20.07 -25.36 -9.17
CA ALA A 45 20.55 -24.08 -8.68
C ALA A 45 19.52 -22.95 -8.85
N THR A 46 18.75 -22.97 -9.94
CA THR A 46 17.79 -21.89 -10.29
C THR A 46 16.33 -22.24 -10.03
N ARG A 47 16.00 -23.50 -9.70
CA ARG A 47 14.61 -23.90 -9.43
C ARG A 47 14.08 -23.10 -8.24
N PRO A 48 12.81 -22.68 -8.29
CA PRO A 48 12.15 -22.09 -7.14
C PRO A 48 12.24 -23.06 -5.96
N LYS A 49 12.81 -22.59 -4.85
CA LYS A 49 12.74 -23.33 -3.59
C LYS A 49 11.37 -23.09 -2.99
N ALA A 50 10.75 -24.14 -2.46
CA ALA A 50 9.53 -23.98 -1.67
C ALA A 50 9.82 -23.01 -0.53
N LEU A 51 8.97 -21.98 -0.40
CA LEU A 51 9.04 -21.07 0.73
C LEU A 51 8.81 -21.88 2.00
N LYS A 52 9.74 -21.78 2.95
CA LYS A 52 9.53 -22.36 4.26
C LYS A 52 8.64 -21.39 5.05
N PRO A 53 7.56 -21.88 5.69
CA PRO A 53 6.76 -21.03 6.54
C PRO A 53 7.63 -20.51 7.70
N PRO A 54 7.41 -19.26 8.17
CA PRO A 54 8.24 -18.66 9.21
C PRO A 54 8.00 -19.31 10.59
N CYS A 55 6.89 -20.03 10.75
CA CYS A 55 6.59 -20.84 11.93
C CYS A 55 5.91 -22.15 11.52
N ASP A 56 5.74 -23.06 12.49
CA ASP A 56 4.92 -24.25 12.32
C ASP A 56 3.46 -23.86 12.06
N LEU A 57 2.90 -24.32 10.92
CA LEU A 57 1.52 -24.01 10.53
C LEU A 57 0.47 -24.60 11.49
N SER A 58 0.84 -25.60 12.29
CA SER A 58 0.00 -26.14 13.36
C SER A 58 0.07 -25.33 14.66
N MET A 59 1.04 -24.42 14.80
CA MET A 59 1.26 -23.58 15.98
C MET A 59 1.65 -22.15 15.59
N GLN A 60 0.74 -21.45 14.90
CA GLN A 60 0.98 -20.08 14.43
C GLN A 60 0.82 -19.02 15.54
N SER A 61 0.23 -19.39 16.67
CA SER A 61 0.02 -18.49 17.81
C SER A 61 0.15 -19.23 19.12
N VAL A 62 0.55 -18.51 20.17
CA VAL A 62 0.71 -18.99 21.55
C VAL A 62 -0.21 -18.18 22.44
N GLU A 63 -0.83 -18.82 23.43
CA GLU A 63 -1.66 -18.12 24.42
C GLU A 63 -0.78 -17.27 25.34
N VAL A 64 -1.21 -16.03 25.59
CA VAL A 64 -0.50 -15.14 26.51
C VAL A 64 -0.90 -15.49 27.94
N ALA A 65 0.09 -15.65 28.82
CA ALA A 65 -0.18 -16.09 30.18
C ALA A 65 -1.04 -15.07 30.93
N GLY A 66 -2.19 -15.51 31.45
CA GLY A 66 -3.09 -14.66 32.24
C GLY A 66 -3.98 -13.69 31.44
N SER A 67 -4.05 -13.82 30.11
CA SER A 67 -4.81 -12.91 29.24
C SER A 67 -6.22 -13.41 28.84
N ASP A 68 -6.78 -14.37 29.58
CA ASP A 68 -8.11 -14.95 29.33
C ASP A 68 -8.32 -15.40 27.86
N GLY A 69 -7.36 -16.18 27.34
CA GLY A 69 -7.43 -16.73 25.99
C GLY A 69 -6.89 -15.84 24.86
N ALA A 70 -6.41 -14.63 25.15
CA ALA A 70 -5.70 -13.84 24.12
C ALA A 70 -4.44 -14.59 23.62
N ARG A 71 -4.14 -14.44 22.33
CA ARG A 71 -3.05 -15.14 21.67
C ARG A 71 -2.11 -14.16 20.98
N ARG A 72 -0.83 -14.46 21.00
CA ARG A 72 0.22 -13.74 20.27
C ARG A 72 0.81 -14.60 19.17
N SER A 73 1.51 -13.99 18.22
CA SER A 73 2.24 -14.70 17.19
C SER A 73 3.32 -15.60 17.80
N ALA A 74 3.46 -16.81 17.25
CA ALA A 74 4.56 -17.72 17.60
C ALA A 74 5.94 -17.21 17.14
N LEU A 75 5.98 -16.15 16.32
CA LEU A 75 7.22 -15.49 15.87
C LEU A 75 7.82 -14.53 16.90
N LEU A 76 7.11 -14.23 17.98
CA LEU A 76 7.61 -13.37 19.06
C LEU A 76 8.22 -14.22 20.17
N GLU A 77 9.38 -13.81 20.68
CA GLU A 77 10.06 -14.49 21.78
C GLU A 77 9.47 -14.11 23.15
N SER A 78 8.89 -12.92 23.26
CA SER A 78 8.26 -12.39 24.48
C SER A 78 6.75 -12.19 24.31
N ASP A 79 6.09 -11.92 25.43
CA ASP A 79 4.67 -11.52 25.47
C ASP A 79 4.47 -10.02 25.16
N GLU A 80 5.56 -9.29 24.89
CA GLU A 80 5.49 -7.88 24.52
C GLU A 80 5.00 -7.72 23.08
N LEU A 81 4.17 -6.69 22.87
CA LEU A 81 3.67 -6.37 21.53
C LEU A 81 4.80 -5.81 20.67
N LEU A 82 4.89 -6.26 19.42
CA LEU A 82 5.76 -5.64 18.42
C LEU A 82 5.14 -4.32 17.96
N VAL A 83 5.45 -3.25 18.70
CA VAL A 83 4.89 -1.92 18.46
C VAL A 83 5.56 -1.22 17.26
N TYR A 84 6.86 -1.45 17.07
CA TYR A 84 7.66 -0.94 15.97
C TYR A 84 8.78 -1.93 15.63
N PHE A 85 9.17 -2.02 14.35
CA PHE A 85 10.29 -2.83 13.90
C PHE A 85 11.61 -2.03 13.87
N TYR A 86 11.52 -0.75 13.51
CA TYR A 86 12.66 0.17 13.50
C TYR A 86 12.53 1.20 14.62
N GLU A 87 13.60 1.42 15.39
CA GLU A 87 13.57 2.35 16.55
C GLU A 87 13.24 3.79 16.17
N ASP A 88 13.60 4.20 14.96
CA ASP A 88 13.40 5.53 14.37
C ASP A 88 12.03 5.69 13.67
N VAL A 89 11.16 4.67 13.73
CA VAL A 89 9.82 4.70 13.11
C VAL A 89 8.76 4.39 14.15
N ARG A 90 8.19 5.42 14.76
CA ARG A 90 7.08 5.30 15.73
C ARG A 90 5.79 5.95 15.24
N THR A 91 5.89 6.77 14.20
CA THR A 91 4.76 7.38 13.50
C THR A 91 4.86 7.22 11.99
N LEU A 92 3.74 7.47 11.30
CA LEU A 92 3.72 7.46 9.82
C LEU A 92 4.55 8.60 9.22
N TYR A 93 4.62 9.73 9.91
CA TYR A 93 5.50 10.83 9.54
C TYR A 93 6.97 10.39 9.59
N GLU A 94 7.39 9.77 10.68
CA GLU A 94 8.76 9.25 10.84
C GLU A 94 9.09 8.16 9.83
N GLY A 95 8.14 7.24 9.55
CA GLY A 95 8.29 6.24 8.50
C GLY A 95 8.58 6.87 7.14
N PHE A 96 7.85 7.93 6.77
CA PHE A 96 8.14 8.68 5.55
C PHE A 96 9.51 9.38 5.58
N GLN A 97 9.89 10.01 6.71
CA GLN A 97 11.21 10.63 6.86
C GLN A 97 12.35 9.63 6.71
N ARG A 98 12.22 8.42 7.26
CA ARG A 98 13.15 7.32 7.05
C ARG A 98 13.25 6.96 5.57
N GLY A 99 12.12 6.86 4.87
CA GLY A 99 12.05 6.65 3.42
C GLY A 99 12.89 7.65 2.61
N ILE A 100 12.82 8.94 2.96
CA ILE A 100 13.62 10.00 2.33
C ILE A 100 15.12 9.73 2.49
N GLN A 101 15.55 9.28 3.68
CA GLN A 101 16.96 8.99 3.99
C GLN A 101 17.43 7.72 3.27
N VAL A 102 16.66 6.63 3.36
CA VAL A 102 17.01 5.31 2.80
C VAL A 102 17.03 5.35 1.27
N SER A 103 16.09 6.05 0.65
CA SER A 103 16.04 6.21 -0.81
C SER A 103 17.13 7.13 -1.39
N ASN A 104 17.83 7.89 -0.53
CA ASN A 104 18.72 8.98 -0.96
C ASN A 104 18.02 9.94 -1.95
N ASN A 105 16.78 10.33 -1.63
CA ASN A 105 15.91 11.12 -2.51
C ASN A 105 15.60 10.46 -3.87
N GLY A 106 15.37 9.15 -3.87
CA GLY A 106 14.94 8.41 -5.05
C GLY A 106 13.51 8.76 -5.52
N PRO A 107 13.04 8.12 -6.61
CA PRO A 107 11.64 8.16 -7.01
C PRO A 107 10.72 7.69 -5.88
N CYS A 108 9.58 8.34 -5.69
CA CYS A 108 8.64 8.08 -4.60
C CYS A 108 7.25 7.74 -5.16
N LEU A 109 6.57 8.70 -5.80
CA LEU A 109 5.21 8.52 -6.31
C LEU A 109 5.19 8.70 -7.82
N GLY A 110 4.64 7.73 -8.54
CA GLY A 110 4.60 7.73 -10.00
C GLY A 110 3.18 7.60 -10.53
N SER A 111 2.84 8.35 -11.57
CA SER A 111 1.57 8.18 -12.29
C SER A 111 1.80 8.18 -13.80
N ARG A 112 0.85 7.64 -14.56
CA ARG A 112 0.91 7.64 -16.03
C ARG A 112 -0.44 7.92 -16.65
N LYS A 113 -0.39 8.52 -17.84
CA LYS A 113 -1.53 8.56 -18.77
C LYS A 113 -1.55 7.29 -19.63
N PRO A 114 -2.69 6.98 -20.29
CA PRO A 114 -2.73 5.89 -21.26
C PRO A 114 -1.60 5.99 -22.28
N ASP A 115 -0.95 4.85 -22.51
CA ASP A 115 0.14 4.69 -23.49
C ASP A 115 1.38 5.59 -23.24
N GLN A 116 1.52 6.14 -22.03
CA GLN A 116 2.66 6.96 -21.62
C GLN A 116 3.48 6.27 -20.52
N PRO A 117 4.78 6.58 -20.39
CA PRO A 117 5.59 6.11 -19.28
C PRO A 117 5.13 6.71 -17.95
N TYR A 118 5.56 6.10 -16.85
CA TYR A 118 5.38 6.69 -15.51
C TYR A 118 6.25 7.94 -15.35
N GLU A 119 5.61 9.01 -14.90
CA GLU A 119 6.26 10.24 -14.43
C GLU A 119 6.36 10.16 -12.91
N TRP A 120 7.55 10.46 -12.36
CA TRP A 120 7.86 10.23 -10.95
C TRP A 120 8.16 11.53 -10.22
N LEU A 121 7.59 11.66 -9.02
CA LEU A 121 8.01 12.61 -8.01
C LEU A 121 9.06 11.95 -7.11
N SER A 122 10.13 12.67 -6.79
CA SER A 122 11.10 12.27 -5.79
C SER A 122 10.57 12.40 -4.37
N TYR A 123 11.19 11.71 -3.41
CA TYR A 123 10.84 11.80 -1.99
C TYR A 123 10.83 13.24 -1.44
N LYS A 124 11.80 14.08 -1.83
CA LYS A 124 11.83 15.50 -1.43
C LYS A 124 10.72 16.31 -2.07
N GLU A 125 10.38 16.07 -3.34
CA GLU A 125 9.25 16.76 -3.98
C GLU A 125 7.94 16.43 -3.28
N VAL A 126 7.74 15.16 -2.92
CA VAL A 126 6.56 14.72 -2.16
C VAL A 126 6.55 15.39 -0.78
N ALA A 127 7.66 15.38 -0.05
CA ALA A 127 7.77 16.05 1.25
C ALA A 127 7.48 17.55 1.15
N ASP A 128 8.03 18.22 0.13
CA ASP A 128 7.80 19.65 -0.10
C ASP A 128 6.33 19.95 -0.41
N LEU A 129 5.68 19.15 -1.24
CA LEU A 129 4.26 19.31 -1.56
C LEU A 129 3.38 19.03 -0.34
N SER A 130 3.69 18.00 0.43
CA SER A 130 2.99 17.66 1.68
C SER A 130 3.09 18.78 2.71
N GLU A 131 4.26 19.36 2.90
CA GLU A 131 4.44 20.51 3.78
C GLU A 131 3.73 21.76 3.28
N CYS A 132 3.65 21.98 1.96
CA CYS A 132 2.81 23.04 1.38
C CYS A 132 1.35 22.80 1.76
N VAL A 133 0.80 21.60 1.53
CA VAL A 133 -0.59 21.28 1.87
C VAL A 133 -0.86 21.52 3.36
N GLY A 134 -0.03 20.99 4.25
CA GLY A 134 -0.18 21.18 5.69
C GLY A 134 -0.08 22.66 6.10
N SER A 135 0.91 23.40 5.58
CA SER A 135 1.06 24.85 5.83
C SER A 135 -0.18 25.65 5.41
N ALA A 136 -0.76 25.30 4.27
CA ALA A 136 -1.96 25.95 3.75
C ALA A 136 -3.19 25.69 4.63
N LEU A 137 -3.34 24.45 5.14
CA LEU A 137 -4.40 24.11 6.09
C LEU A 137 -4.25 24.92 7.38
N ILE A 138 -3.04 25.02 7.94
CA ILE A 138 -2.79 25.89 9.10
C ILE A 138 -3.13 27.34 8.80
N LYS A 139 -2.72 27.85 7.63
CA LYS A 139 -3.03 29.22 7.21
C LYS A 139 -4.53 29.48 7.05
N LYS A 140 -5.30 28.46 6.65
CA LYS A 140 -6.77 28.49 6.55
C LYS A 140 -7.48 28.34 7.91
N GLY A 141 -6.73 28.17 9.00
CA GLY A 141 -7.27 28.13 10.36
C GLY A 141 -7.52 26.72 10.92
N PHE A 142 -7.12 25.67 10.20
CA PHE A 142 -7.12 24.31 10.74
C PHE A 142 -6.04 24.17 11.80
N LYS A 143 -6.29 23.36 12.83
CA LYS A 143 -5.35 23.16 13.94
C LYS A 143 -4.36 22.04 13.63
N ALA A 144 -3.10 22.24 14.01
CA ALA A 144 -2.14 21.14 14.06
C ALA A 144 -2.41 20.30 15.32
N ALA A 145 -3.36 19.36 15.24
CA ALA A 145 -3.85 18.60 16.39
C ALA A 145 -4.54 17.30 15.96
N SER A 146 -4.46 16.27 16.81
CA SER A 146 -5.02 14.93 16.58
C SER A 146 -6.54 14.84 16.73
N ASP A 147 -7.22 15.97 16.96
CA ASP A 147 -8.66 16.15 16.88
C ASP A 147 -9.12 16.94 15.64
N GLN A 148 -8.18 17.34 14.76
CA GLN A 148 -8.48 18.03 13.51
C GLN A 148 -8.65 17.03 12.37
N TYR A 149 -9.88 16.88 11.87
CA TYR A 149 -10.21 15.86 10.86
C TYR A 149 -10.29 16.44 9.45
N ILE A 150 -9.66 15.75 8.50
CA ILE A 150 -9.56 16.15 7.10
C ILE A 150 -10.11 15.03 6.20
N GLY A 151 -11.15 15.33 5.42
CA GLY A 151 -11.75 14.36 4.52
C GLY A 151 -10.94 14.17 3.23
N ILE A 152 -10.83 12.92 2.75
CA ILE A 152 -10.25 12.61 1.44
C ILE A 152 -11.21 11.69 0.69
N PHE A 153 -11.73 12.15 -0.46
CA PHE A 153 -12.68 11.40 -1.29
C PHE A 153 -12.14 11.30 -2.72
N SER A 154 -11.29 10.30 -2.95
CA SER A 154 -10.49 10.17 -4.16
C SER A 154 -10.21 8.70 -4.52
N GLN A 155 -9.95 8.43 -5.79
CA GLN A 155 -9.27 7.20 -6.19
C GLN A 155 -7.77 7.26 -5.79
N ASN A 156 -7.07 6.13 -5.88
CA ASN A 156 -5.63 6.10 -5.66
C ASN A 156 -4.93 6.99 -6.69
N ARG A 157 -4.11 7.92 -6.20
CA ARG A 157 -3.28 8.83 -6.99
C ARG A 157 -2.19 9.46 -6.11
N PRO A 158 -1.09 9.99 -6.68
CA PRO A 158 -0.03 10.62 -5.91
C PRO A 158 -0.51 11.70 -4.93
N GLU A 159 -1.49 12.50 -5.35
CA GLU A 159 -2.05 13.61 -4.57
C GLU A 159 -2.67 13.12 -3.26
N TRP A 160 -3.24 11.92 -3.22
CA TRP A 160 -3.76 11.33 -1.98
C TRP A 160 -2.64 11.23 -0.94
N VAL A 161 -1.52 10.60 -1.32
CA VAL A 161 -0.39 10.37 -0.43
C VAL A 161 0.24 11.70 -0.01
N ILE A 162 0.34 12.66 -0.93
CA ILE A 162 0.82 14.02 -0.62
C ILE A 162 -0.04 14.69 0.45
N ILE A 163 -1.37 14.65 0.29
CA ILE A 163 -2.32 15.24 1.24
C ILE A 163 -2.22 14.53 2.60
N GLU A 164 -2.16 13.21 2.59
CA GLU A 164 -2.08 12.38 3.79
C GLU A 164 -0.79 12.65 4.58
N GLN A 165 0.37 12.65 3.91
CA GLN A 165 1.65 13.03 4.52
C GLN A 165 1.64 14.49 5.00
N GLY A 166 0.94 15.37 4.29
CA GLY A 166 0.72 16.77 4.71
C GLY A 166 -0.14 16.88 5.97
N CYS A 167 -1.12 16.02 6.16
CA CYS A 167 -1.91 15.94 7.40
C CYS A 167 -1.03 15.43 8.54
N PHE A 168 -0.28 14.35 8.31
CA PHE A 168 0.61 13.76 9.32
C PHE A 168 1.72 14.72 9.76
N ALA A 169 2.31 15.49 8.86
CA ALA A 169 3.32 16.50 9.21
C ALA A 169 2.82 17.57 10.19
N TYR A 170 1.50 17.71 10.34
CA TYR A 170 0.85 18.68 11.23
C TYR A 170 -0.13 18.01 12.20
N SER A 171 0.06 16.72 12.51
CA SER A 171 -0.75 15.96 13.47
C SER A 171 -2.25 15.89 13.15
N MET A 172 -2.68 16.21 11.93
CA MET A 172 -4.10 16.14 11.53
C MET A 172 -4.49 14.71 11.15
N VAL A 173 -5.75 14.36 11.38
CA VAL A 173 -6.29 13.02 11.14
C VAL A 173 -6.97 12.96 9.78
N THR A 174 -6.67 11.92 9.01
CA THR A 174 -7.33 11.69 7.72
C THR A 174 -8.62 10.88 7.88
N VAL A 175 -9.67 11.28 7.16
CA VAL A 175 -10.96 10.56 7.11
C VAL A 175 -11.25 10.19 5.66
N PRO A 176 -10.83 8.98 5.22
CA PRO A 176 -11.04 8.57 3.85
C PRO A 176 -12.51 8.20 3.58
N LEU A 177 -12.99 8.62 2.42
CA LEU A 177 -14.32 8.34 1.89
C LEU A 177 -14.19 7.41 0.68
N TYR A 178 -14.89 6.27 0.72
CA TYR A 178 -14.87 5.28 -0.36
C TYR A 178 -15.69 5.72 -1.57
N ASP A 179 -15.15 5.46 -2.76
CA ASP A 179 -15.84 5.65 -4.05
C ASP A 179 -17.09 4.80 -4.24
N THR A 180 -17.15 3.66 -3.57
CA THR A 180 -18.27 2.73 -3.66
C THR A 180 -19.42 3.06 -2.71
N LEU A 181 -19.25 4.07 -1.83
CA LEU A 181 -20.31 4.47 -0.91
C LEU A 181 -21.39 5.27 -1.63
N GLY A 182 -22.64 5.00 -1.24
CA GLY A 182 -23.78 5.82 -1.63
C GLY A 182 -23.75 7.20 -0.97
N ALA A 183 -24.50 8.14 -1.54
CA ALA A 183 -24.58 9.53 -1.06
C ALA A 183 -25.02 9.62 0.42
N GLU A 184 -25.91 8.74 0.87
CA GLU A 184 -26.37 8.67 2.27
C GLU A 184 -25.21 8.33 3.22
N ALA A 185 -24.38 7.34 2.86
CA ALA A 185 -23.24 6.95 3.68
C ALA A 185 -22.16 8.04 3.72
N ILE A 186 -21.89 8.70 2.58
CA ILE A 186 -20.95 9.83 2.53
C ILE A 186 -21.46 10.97 3.42
N THR A 187 -22.74 11.34 3.29
CA THR A 187 -23.39 12.35 4.12
C THR A 187 -23.29 12.01 5.61
N TYR A 188 -23.58 10.75 5.95
CA TYR A 188 -23.47 10.27 7.32
C TYR A 188 -22.05 10.44 7.86
N ILE A 189 -21.03 10.04 7.10
CA ILE A 189 -19.63 10.15 7.52
C ILE A 189 -19.20 11.61 7.69
N VAL A 190 -19.53 12.47 6.72
CA VAL A 190 -19.21 13.91 6.76
C VAL A 190 -19.76 14.54 8.04
N ASN A 191 -20.99 14.22 8.42
CA ASN A 191 -21.57 14.72 9.67
C ASN A 191 -20.98 14.06 10.91
N LYS A 192 -20.80 12.73 10.88
CA LYS A 192 -20.35 11.97 12.04
C LYS A 192 -18.93 12.32 12.46
N ALA A 193 -18.08 12.65 11.49
CA ALA A 193 -16.73 13.15 11.69
C ALA A 193 -16.65 14.69 11.61
N GLU A 194 -17.77 15.40 11.58
CA GLU A 194 -17.85 16.88 11.55
C GLU A 194 -16.89 17.53 10.52
N LEU A 195 -16.76 16.90 9.34
CA LEU A 195 -15.79 17.34 8.34
C LEU A 195 -16.17 18.72 7.82
N SER A 196 -15.22 19.65 7.95
CA SER A 196 -15.34 21.01 7.42
C SER A 196 -14.58 21.22 6.11
N LEU A 197 -13.62 20.33 5.81
CA LEU A 197 -12.88 20.29 4.56
C LEU A 197 -12.82 18.87 4.01
N VAL A 198 -13.05 18.72 2.71
CA VAL A 198 -12.87 17.47 1.97
C VAL A 198 -12.07 17.73 0.70
N PHE A 199 -10.97 16.99 0.54
CA PHE A 199 -10.27 16.89 -0.75
C PHE A 199 -11.01 15.89 -1.65
N VAL A 200 -11.20 16.23 -2.92
CA VAL A 200 -11.84 15.36 -3.92
C VAL A 200 -10.99 15.28 -5.17
N ASP A 201 -10.90 14.11 -5.80
CA ASP A 201 -10.20 13.98 -7.08
C ASP A 201 -10.91 14.73 -8.20
N LYS A 202 -12.23 14.54 -8.33
CA LYS A 202 -13.00 14.93 -9.50
C LYS A 202 -14.13 15.92 -9.18
N PRO A 203 -14.48 16.83 -10.11
CA PRO A 203 -15.59 17.78 -9.94
C PRO A 203 -16.94 17.12 -9.67
N GLU A 204 -17.19 15.90 -10.17
CA GLU A 204 -18.42 15.17 -9.94
C GLU A 204 -18.61 14.82 -8.46
N LYS A 205 -17.52 14.52 -7.74
CA LYS A 205 -17.56 14.27 -6.30
C LYS A 205 -17.81 15.55 -5.51
N ALA A 206 -17.22 16.68 -5.93
CA ALA A 206 -17.56 17.99 -5.38
C ALA A 206 -19.06 18.30 -5.54
N ASN A 207 -19.62 18.05 -6.73
CA ASN A 207 -21.04 18.27 -6.99
C ASN A 207 -21.95 17.42 -6.10
N LYS A 208 -21.60 16.15 -5.84
CA LYS A 208 -22.33 15.28 -4.90
C LYS A 208 -22.29 15.82 -3.46
N LEU A 209 -21.14 16.33 -3.02
CA LEU A 209 -21.02 16.93 -1.69
C LEU A 209 -21.84 18.23 -1.59
N LEU A 210 -21.82 19.07 -2.64
CA LEU A 210 -22.62 20.29 -2.70
C LEU A 210 -24.12 20.02 -2.69
N GLU A 211 -24.58 18.96 -3.36
CA GLU A 211 -25.98 18.52 -3.28
C GLU A 211 -26.39 18.20 -1.83
N GLY A 212 -25.50 17.55 -1.07
CA GLY A 212 -25.70 17.35 0.37
C GLY A 212 -25.83 18.67 1.15
N VAL A 213 -25.03 19.68 0.82
CA VAL A 213 -25.08 21.00 1.47
C VAL A 213 -26.36 21.75 1.10
N GLU A 214 -26.76 21.76 -0.18
CA GLU A 214 -27.99 22.37 -0.68
C GLU A 214 -29.23 21.81 0.01
N ASN A 215 -29.25 20.50 0.21
CA ASN A 215 -30.31 19.78 0.92
C ASN A 215 -30.19 19.90 2.46
N LYS A 216 -29.26 20.72 2.97
CA LYS A 216 -28.99 20.94 4.40
C LYS A 216 -28.61 19.67 5.16
N LEU A 217 -28.07 18.68 4.46
CA LEU A 217 -27.65 17.40 5.02
C LEU A 217 -26.24 17.45 5.59
N THR A 218 -25.34 18.28 5.07
CA THR A 218 -23.93 18.36 5.51
C THR A 218 -23.52 19.78 5.93
N PRO A 219 -24.12 20.35 7.00
CA PRO A 219 -23.91 21.74 7.38
C PRO A 219 -22.48 22.07 7.87
N SER A 220 -21.70 21.06 8.28
CA SER A 220 -20.30 21.22 8.72
C SER A 220 -19.36 21.55 7.57
N LEU A 221 -19.66 21.12 6.35
CA LEU A 221 -18.77 21.25 5.20
C LEU A 221 -18.68 22.72 4.74
N LYS A 222 -17.46 23.28 4.76
CA LYS A 222 -17.18 24.67 4.39
C LYS A 222 -16.21 24.81 3.23
N THR A 223 -15.34 23.84 3.00
CA THR A 223 -14.33 23.88 1.94
C THR A 223 -14.30 22.57 1.19
N ILE A 224 -14.28 22.63 -0.13
CA ILE A 224 -13.97 21.48 -1.00
C ILE A 224 -12.74 21.84 -1.82
N VAL A 225 -11.71 21.01 -1.71
CA VAL A 225 -10.49 21.14 -2.50
C VAL A 225 -10.53 20.13 -3.63
N VAL A 226 -10.53 20.58 -4.88
CA VAL A 226 -10.61 19.71 -6.06
C VAL A 226 -9.21 19.52 -6.65
N MET A 227 -8.83 18.27 -6.91
CA MET A 227 -7.52 17.95 -7.48
C MET A 227 -7.49 18.17 -9.00
N ASP A 228 -8.52 17.71 -9.71
CA ASP A 228 -8.65 17.92 -11.15
C ASP A 228 -9.16 19.33 -11.49
N SER A 229 -8.96 19.74 -12.74
CA SER A 229 -9.50 20.99 -13.27
C SER A 229 -11.03 21.02 -13.21
N TYR A 230 -11.59 22.18 -12.84
CA TYR A 230 -13.03 22.41 -12.77
C TYR A 230 -13.43 23.75 -13.40
N GLY A 231 -14.68 23.84 -13.85
CA GLY A 231 -15.25 25.04 -14.46
C GLY A 231 -15.78 26.07 -13.47
N ILE A 232 -16.11 27.26 -13.99
CA ILE A 232 -16.66 28.38 -13.22
C ILE A 232 -18.00 28.01 -12.56
N ASP A 233 -18.81 27.15 -13.21
CA ASP A 233 -20.10 26.71 -12.67
C ASP A 233 -19.98 26.07 -11.28
N LEU A 234 -18.91 25.31 -11.02
CA LEU A 234 -18.67 24.68 -9.72
C LEU A 234 -18.34 25.74 -8.65
N LEU A 235 -17.54 26.75 -9.01
CA LEU A 235 -17.22 27.88 -8.12
C LEU A 235 -18.49 28.65 -7.75
N GLU A 236 -19.34 28.96 -8.73
CA GLU A 236 -20.59 29.69 -8.51
C GLU A 236 -21.58 28.88 -7.68
N ARG A 237 -21.68 27.56 -7.93
CA ARG A 237 -22.49 26.65 -7.11
C ARG A 237 -22.00 26.64 -5.67
N GLY A 238 -20.70 26.45 -5.43
CA GLY A 238 -20.13 26.50 -4.08
C GLY A 238 -20.43 27.81 -3.35
N LYS A 239 -20.23 28.96 -4.02
CA LYS A 239 -20.55 30.28 -3.46
C LYS A 239 -22.03 30.43 -3.06
N ARG A 240 -22.96 29.95 -3.88
CA ARG A 240 -24.41 29.97 -3.57
C ARG A 240 -24.74 29.17 -2.31
N CYS A 241 -23.98 28.13 -2.02
CA CYS A 241 -24.16 27.25 -0.86
C CYS A 241 -23.28 27.64 0.33
N GLY A 242 -22.47 28.69 0.23
CA GLY A 242 -21.53 29.09 1.29
C GLY A 242 -20.35 28.13 1.48
N VAL A 243 -19.95 27.41 0.42
CA VAL A 243 -18.81 26.48 0.40
C VAL A 243 -17.70 27.06 -0.48
N GLU A 244 -16.50 27.18 0.08
CA GLU A 244 -15.31 27.54 -0.69
C GLU A 244 -14.90 26.37 -1.58
N ILE A 245 -14.81 26.61 -2.89
CA ILE A 245 -14.24 25.68 -3.86
C ILE A 245 -12.87 26.21 -4.25
N THR A 246 -11.82 25.39 -4.06
CA THR A 246 -10.45 25.75 -4.41
C THR A 246 -9.73 24.56 -5.05
N SER A 247 -8.66 24.81 -5.80
CA SER A 247 -7.87 23.74 -6.41
C SER A 247 -6.76 23.29 -5.47
N LEU A 248 -6.33 22.03 -5.59
CA LEU A 248 -5.15 21.55 -4.87
C LEU A 248 -3.93 22.43 -5.17
N LYS A 249 -3.76 22.85 -6.43
CA LYS A 249 -2.69 23.77 -6.83
C LYS A 249 -2.71 25.10 -6.07
N ALA A 250 -3.89 25.69 -5.89
CA ALA A 250 -4.02 26.94 -5.12
C ALA A 250 -3.71 26.72 -3.63
N VAL A 251 -4.05 25.54 -3.08
CA VAL A 251 -3.67 25.15 -1.71
C VAL A 251 -2.15 25.02 -1.61
N GLU A 252 -1.49 24.35 -2.54
CA GLU A 252 -0.03 24.22 -2.57
C GLU A 252 0.66 25.58 -2.65
N ASP A 253 0.19 26.49 -3.51
CA ASP A 253 0.77 27.82 -3.69
C ASP A 253 0.56 28.69 -2.44
N LEU A 254 -0.62 28.60 -1.80
CA LEU A 254 -0.87 29.25 -0.51
C LEU A 254 0.10 28.74 0.57
N GLY A 255 0.31 27.43 0.62
CA GLY A 255 1.24 26.78 1.54
C GLY A 255 2.68 27.18 1.30
N ARG A 256 3.10 27.27 0.03
CA ARG A 256 4.42 27.74 -0.38
C ARG A 256 4.67 29.17 0.05
N ALA A 257 3.67 30.03 -0.07
CA ALA A 257 3.75 31.42 0.38
C ALA A 257 3.67 31.60 1.92
N ASN A 258 3.17 30.59 2.65
CA ASN A 258 2.91 30.67 4.09
C ASN A 258 3.49 29.47 4.86
N ARG A 259 4.71 29.05 4.50
CA ARG A 259 5.34 27.87 5.09
C ARG A 259 5.34 27.92 6.61
N GLN A 260 4.84 26.85 7.21
CA GLN A 260 4.86 26.61 8.64
C GLN A 260 5.89 25.52 8.96
N LYS A 261 6.40 25.50 10.19
CA LYS A 261 7.22 24.39 10.64
C LYS A 261 6.31 23.18 10.92
N PRO A 262 6.64 21.97 10.44
CA PRO A 262 5.93 20.74 10.81
C PRO A 262 5.81 20.58 12.32
N LYS A 263 4.67 20.04 12.75
CA LYS A 263 4.36 19.66 14.13
C LYS A 263 3.92 18.21 14.10
N PRO A 264 4.88 17.27 14.04
CA PRO A 264 4.57 15.86 13.87
C PRO A 264 3.85 15.28 15.10
N PRO A 265 3.07 14.21 14.91
CA PRO A 265 2.23 13.58 15.93
C PRO A 265 3.09 12.77 16.91
N ALA A 266 2.50 12.47 18.06
CA ALA A 266 2.98 11.40 18.93
C ALA A 266 2.43 10.03 18.46
N PRO A 267 3.07 8.90 18.80
CA PRO A 267 2.58 7.57 18.41
C PRO A 267 1.12 7.27 18.81
N GLU A 268 0.68 7.80 19.95
CA GLU A 268 -0.68 7.59 20.49
C GLU A 268 -1.74 8.46 19.81
N ASP A 269 -1.33 9.47 19.04
CA ASP A 269 -2.25 10.33 18.31
C ASP A 269 -2.96 9.59 17.18
N LEU A 270 -4.19 10.01 16.89
CA LEU A 270 -4.96 9.49 15.76
C LEU A 270 -4.29 9.86 14.44
N ALA A 271 -4.17 8.86 13.55
CA ALA A 271 -3.72 9.05 12.17
C ALA A 271 -4.92 9.03 11.21
N VAL A 272 -5.85 8.11 11.46
CA VAL A 272 -6.94 7.80 10.52
C VAL A 272 -8.23 7.46 11.25
N ILE A 273 -9.36 7.91 10.70
CA ILE A 273 -10.67 7.37 11.04
C ILE A 273 -11.22 6.59 9.84
N CYS A 274 -11.12 5.27 9.88
CA CYS A 274 -11.61 4.40 8.81
C CYS A 274 -13.08 4.02 9.05
N PHE A 275 -13.97 4.51 8.20
CA PHE A 275 -15.37 4.09 8.24
C PHE A 275 -15.56 2.73 7.55
N THR A 276 -16.22 1.81 8.24
CA THR A 276 -16.52 0.47 7.70
C THR A 276 -18.03 0.27 7.62
N SER A 277 -18.48 -0.35 6.53
CA SER A 277 -19.85 -0.83 6.38
C SER A 277 -20.01 -2.07 7.26
N GLY A 278 -20.45 -1.90 8.50
CA GLY A 278 -20.81 -3.02 9.37
C GLY A 278 -21.92 -3.88 8.75
N THR A 279 -22.17 -5.06 9.33
CA THR A 279 -23.20 -6.00 8.85
C THR A 279 -24.63 -5.49 9.00
N THR A 280 -24.87 -4.46 9.82
CA THR A 280 -26.14 -3.75 9.94
C THR A 280 -25.94 -2.27 10.28
N GLY A 281 -26.67 -1.38 9.60
CA GLY A 281 -26.79 0.04 9.96
C GLY A 281 -25.72 0.98 9.38
N ASN A 282 -25.62 2.17 9.98
CA ASN A 282 -24.72 3.23 9.54
C ASN A 282 -23.24 2.84 9.71
N PRO A 283 -22.34 3.32 8.82
CA PRO A 283 -20.91 3.04 8.94
C PRO A 283 -20.33 3.41 10.31
N LYS A 284 -19.41 2.61 10.83
CA LYS A 284 -18.71 2.90 12.09
C LYS A 284 -17.28 3.36 11.80
N GLY A 285 -16.86 4.46 12.43
CA GLY A 285 -15.50 4.97 12.32
C GLY A 285 -14.57 4.23 13.29
N ALA A 286 -13.66 3.43 12.76
CA ALA A 286 -12.55 2.87 13.53
C ALA A 286 -11.50 3.97 13.74
N LEU A 287 -11.22 4.30 14.99
CA LEU A 287 -10.18 5.25 15.37
C LEU A 287 -8.84 4.51 15.37
N ILE A 288 -7.90 4.92 14.52
CA ILE A 288 -6.62 4.23 14.32
C ILE A 288 -5.49 5.22 14.62
N THR A 289 -4.66 4.90 15.60
CA THR A 289 -3.50 5.71 15.97
C THR A 289 -2.32 5.48 15.02
N HIS A 290 -1.35 6.38 15.04
CA HIS A 290 -0.07 6.19 14.36
C HIS A 290 0.60 4.87 14.79
N GLN A 291 0.64 4.60 16.09
CA GLN A 291 1.21 3.38 16.67
C GLN A 291 0.50 2.12 16.19
N ASN A 292 -0.83 2.14 16.02
CA ASN A 292 -1.55 0.97 15.49
C ASN A 292 -1.08 0.61 14.08
N ILE A 293 -0.90 1.61 13.21
CA ILE A 293 -0.48 1.37 11.81
C ILE A 293 0.98 0.97 11.75
N VAL A 294 1.85 1.59 12.56
CA VAL A 294 3.27 1.22 12.66
C VAL A 294 3.43 -0.21 13.19
N SER A 295 2.64 -0.61 14.18
CA SER A 295 2.60 -1.98 14.70
C SER A 295 2.19 -2.98 13.62
N ASP A 296 1.17 -2.68 12.82
CA ASP A 296 0.73 -3.53 11.70
C ASP A 296 1.81 -3.65 10.61
N CYS A 297 2.44 -2.52 10.23
CA CYS A 297 3.59 -2.52 9.32
C CYS A 297 4.76 -3.36 9.87
N SER A 298 5.01 -3.27 11.17
CA SER A 298 6.09 -4.00 11.85
C SER A 298 5.82 -5.50 11.89
N ALA A 299 4.57 -5.90 12.11
CA ALA A 299 4.15 -7.29 12.01
C ALA A 299 4.34 -7.83 10.58
N PHE A 300 4.03 -7.04 9.55
CA PHE A 300 4.27 -7.41 8.15
C PHE A 300 5.77 -7.60 7.86
N VAL A 301 6.62 -6.67 8.30
CA VAL A 301 8.07 -6.82 8.12
C VAL A 301 8.56 -8.06 8.88
N LYS A 302 8.11 -8.27 10.11
CA LYS A 302 8.52 -9.42 10.93
C LYS A 302 8.13 -10.77 10.32
N ILE A 303 6.92 -10.92 9.80
CA ILE A 303 6.49 -12.18 9.18
C ILE A 303 7.20 -12.46 7.85
N THR A 304 7.69 -11.42 7.18
CA THR A 304 8.34 -11.52 5.87
C THR A 304 9.87 -11.42 5.91
N GLU A 305 10.50 -11.15 7.06
CA GLU A 305 11.94 -10.83 7.19
C GLU A 305 12.91 -11.87 6.58
N ASN A 306 12.49 -13.14 6.49
CA ASN A 306 13.29 -14.23 5.92
C ASN A 306 12.96 -14.53 4.44
N ILE A 307 12.03 -13.78 3.85
CA ILE A 307 11.46 -14.01 2.51
C ILE A 307 11.61 -12.77 1.63
N LEU A 308 11.36 -11.59 2.21
CA LEU A 308 11.41 -10.30 1.54
C LEU A 308 12.41 -9.41 2.28
N ASP A 309 13.19 -8.66 1.51
CA ASP A 309 14.09 -7.61 1.99
C ASP A 309 13.72 -6.31 1.27
N PRO A 310 12.69 -5.58 1.76
CA PRO A 310 12.20 -4.40 1.07
C PRO A 310 13.28 -3.31 0.97
N SER A 311 13.44 -2.74 -0.20
CA SER A 311 14.53 -1.82 -0.52
C SER A 311 14.09 -0.68 -1.45
N PRO A 312 14.93 0.35 -1.66
CA PRO A 312 14.67 1.40 -2.65
C PRO A 312 14.48 0.92 -4.09
N ASP A 313 14.93 -0.29 -4.42
CA ASP A 313 14.76 -0.88 -5.76
C ASP A 313 13.33 -1.43 -5.97
N ASP A 314 12.55 -1.60 -4.91
CA ASP A 314 11.20 -2.12 -5.00
C ASP A 314 10.21 -1.14 -5.59
N THR A 315 9.23 -1.70 -6.30
CA THR A 315 8.16 -0.96 -6.96
C THR A 315 6.81 -1.58 -6.62
N LEU A 316 5.94 -0.80 -5.99
CA LEU A 316 4.56 -1.16 -5.72
C LEU A 316 3.64 -0.62 -6.81
N ILE A 317 2.64 -1.41 -7.23
CA ILE A 317 1.47 -0.92 -7.95
C ILE A 317 0.34 -0.59 -6.96
N SER A 318 -0.11 0.66 -6.93
CA SER A 318 -1.22 1.12 -6.11
C SER A 318 -2.53 1.08 -6.91
N PHE A 319 -3.47 0.23 -6.47
CA PHE A 319 -4.77 0.03 -7.12
C PHE A 319 -5.87 -0.48 -6.18
N LEU A 320 -5.52 -1.03 -5.01
CA LEU A 320 -6.52 -1.36 -4.00
C LEU A 320 -6.91 -0.06 -3.30
N PRO A 321 -8.19 0.21 -3.01
CA PRO A 321 -8.61 1.52 -2.54
C PRO A 321 -7.82 2.02 -1.32
N LEU A 322 -7.23 3.22 -1.41
CA LEU A 322 -6.52 3.85 -0.28
C LEU A 322 -7.42 4.19 0.91
N ALA A 323 -8.74 4.17 0.73
CA ALA A 323 -9.68 4.22 1.85
C ALA A 323 -9.66 2.96 2.74
N HIS A 324 -9.04 1.88 2.27
CA HIS A 324 -8.92 0.61 2.96
C HIS A 324 -7.52 0.43 3.57
N MET A 325 -7.45 -0.04 4.81
CA MET A 325 -6.18 -0.16 5.54
C MET A 325 -5.17 -1.10 4.87
N PHE A 326 -5.63 -2.13 4.16
CA PHE A 326 -4.72 -3.07 3.49
C PHE A 326 -3.75 -2.38 2.51
N GLU A 327 -4.25 -1.53 1.60
CA GLU A 327 -3.35 -0.80 0.68
C GLU A 327 -2.44 0.15 1.45
N ARG A 328 -3.00 0.88 2.43
CA ARG A 328 -2.25 1.87 3.21
C ARG A 328 -1.09 1.24 3.97
N VAL A 329 -1.28 0.08 4.59
CA VAL A 329 -0.21 -0.64 5.31
C VAL A 329 0.90 -1.04 4.34
N VAL A 330 0.55 -1.55 3.15
CA VAL A 330 1.53 -1.89 2.12
C VAL A 330 2.29 -0.63 1.69
N GLU A 331 1.61 0.46 1.36
CA GLU A 331 2.26 1.74 1.02
C GLU A 331 3.16 2.26 2.15
N CYS A 332 2.73 2.18 3.41
CA CYS A 332 3.53 2.60 4.56
C CYS A 332 4.82 1.79 4.68
N VAL A 333 4.75 0.46 4.48
CA VAL A 333 5.95 -0.39 4.45
C VAL A 333 6.86 0.03 3.29
N MET A 334 6.33 0.23 2.09
CA MET A 334 7.14 0.63 0.93
C MET A 334 7.82 1.99 1.14
N LEU A 335 7.07 2.99 1.59
CA LEU A 335 7.59 4.34 1.85
C LEU A 335 8.68 4.31 2.92
N CYS A 336 8.50 3.53 3.99
CA CYS A 336 9.48 3.39 5.06
C CYS A 336 10.83 2.82 4.59
N HIS A 337 10.83 1.98 3.55
CA HIS A 337 12.03 1.37 2.98
C HIS A 337 12.59 2.14 1.77
N GLY A 338 12.06 3.33 1.47
CA GLY A 338 12.56 4.17 0.39
C GLY A 338 12.18 3.69 -1.02
N ALA A 339 11.25 2.74 -1.12
CA ALA A 339 10.77 2.18 -2.39
C ALA A 339 9.84 3.17 -3.13
N LYS A 340 9.41 2.82 -4.34
CA LYS A 340 8.54 3.68 -5.16
C LYS A 340 7.16 3.07 -5.42
N ILE A 341 6.15 3.92 -5.54
CA ILE A 341 4.74 3.54 -5.73
C ILE A 341 4.25 4.09 -7.07
N GLY A 342 3.94 3.21 -8.01
CA GLY A 342 3.26 3.55 -9.25
C GLY A 342 1.74 3.41 -9.08
N PHE A 343 0.98 4.44 -9.44
CA PHE A 343 -0.48 4.42 -9.38
C PHE A 343 -1.07 3.93 -10.70
N PHE A 344 -2.06 3.04 -10.61
CA PHE A 344 -2.87 2.64 -11.76
C PHE A 344 -3.63 3.82 -12.37
N GLN A 345 -4.09 3.67 -13.61
CA GLN A 345 -4.75 4.75 -14.36
C GLN A 345 -6.18 5.09 -13.92
N GLY A 346 -6.66 4.56 -12.80
CA GLY A 346 -8.03 4.77 -12.30
C GLY A 346 -9.08 3.81 -12.89
N ASP A 347 -8.70 2.95 -13.84
CA ASP A 347 -9.58 1.94 -14.44
C ASP A 347 -9.02 0.53 -14.27
N ILE A 348 -9.69 -0.29 -13.46
CA ILE A 348 -9.30 -1.68 -13.20
C ILE A 348 -9.27 -2.58 -14.45
N ARG A 349 -9.90 -2.17 -15.55
CA ARG A 349 -9.84 -2.88 -16.84
C ARG A 349 -8.47 -2.72 -17.50
N LEU A 350 -7.77 -1.61 -17.21
CA LEU A 350 -6.43 -1.28 -17.71
C LEU A 350 -5.31 -1.77 -16.80
N LEU A 351 -5.61 -2.37 -15.64
CA LEU A 351 -4.59 -2.82 -14.69
C LEU A 351 -3.51 -3.72 -15.32
N MET A 352 -3.86 -4.59 -16.28
CA MET A 352 -2.87 -5.43 -16.96
C MET A 352 -1.91 -4.63 -17.86
N ASP A 353 -2.35 -3.49 -18.39
CA ASP A 353 -1.48 -2.56 -19.11
C ASP A 353 -0.54 -1.86 -18.12
N ASP A 354 -1.07 -1.39 -16.99
CA ASP A 354 -0.29 -0.78 -15.91
C ASP A 354 0.78 -1.71 -15.36
N LEU A 355 0.45 -2.98 -15.13
CA LEU A 355 1.41 -3.99 -14.68
C LEU A 355 2.54 -4.22 -15.69
N LYS A 356 2.24 -4.19 -16.99
CA LYS A 356 3.26 -4.32 -18.05
C LYS A 356 4.17 -3.10 -18.11
N ALA A 357 3.61 -1.91 -17.98
CA ALA A 357 4.36 -0.66 -18.04
C ALA A 357 5.21 -0.43 -16.77
N LEU A 358 4.67 -0.75 -15.59
CA LEU A 358 5.33 -0.51 -14.31
C LEU A 358 6.33 -1.61 -13.94
N GLN A 359 6.03 -2.87 -14.28
CA GLN A 359 6.75 -4.05 -13.82
C GLN A 359 6.99 -4.07 -12.30
N PRO A 360 5.92 -4.03 -11.47
CA PRO A 360 6.07 -3.93 -10.03
C PRO A 360 6.74 -5.18 -9.44
N THR A 361 7.58 -4.99 -8.42
CA THR A 361 8.14 -6.07 -7.61
C THR A 361 7.17 -6.50 -6.51
N ILE A 362 6.30 -5.58 -6.06
CA ILE A 362 5.27 -5.81 -5.05
C ILE A 362 3.88 -5.61 -5.67
N PHE A 363 3.04 -6.63 -5.55
CA PHE A 363 1.67 -6.63 -6.08
C PHE A 363 0.68 -7.16 -5.04
N PRO A 364 0.01 -6.29 -4.27
CA PRO A 364 -0.96 -6.72 -3.27
C PRO A 364 -2.21 -7.26 -3.98
N VAL A 365 -2.63 -8.47 -3.62
CA VAL A 365 -3.76 -9.16 -4.27
C VAL A 365 -4.82 -9.58 -3.27
N VAL A 366 -6.06 -9.60 -3.75
CA VAL A 366 -7.22 -10.13 -3.03
C VAL A 366 -7.81 -11.32 -3.79
N PRO A 367 -8.47 -12.29 -3.12
CA PRO A 367 -8.96 -13.51 -3.77
C PRO A 367 -9.82 -13.27 -5.01
N ARG A 368 -10.66 -12.22 -5.00
CA ARG A 368 -11.51 -11.87 -6.16
C ARG A 368 -10.68 -11.52 -7.41
N LEU A 369 -9.54 -10.86 -7.25
CA LEU A 369 -8.66 -10.54 -8.37
C LEU A 369 -7.97 -11.79 -8.89
N LEU A 370 -7.50 -12.66 -8.00
CA LEU A 370 -6.91 -13.95 -8.37
C LEU A 370 -7.90 -14.81 -9.18
N ASN A 371 -9.16 -14.88 -8.76
CA ASN A 371 -10.21 -15.58 -9.51
C ASN A 371 -10.40 -14.98 -10.90
N ARG A 372 -10.47 -13.65 -11.02
CA ARG A 372 -10.59 -12.97 -12.33
C ARG A 372 -9.40 -13.27 -13.25
N MET A 373 -8.20 -13.31 -12.70
CA MET A 373 -7.00 -13.69 -13.48
C MET A 373 -7.08 -15.15 -13.92
N PHE A 374 -7.47 -16.05 -13.01
CA PHE A 374 -7.66 -17.48 -13.30
C PHE A 374 -8.70 -17.71 -14.41
N ASP A 375 -9.85 -17.05 -14.35
CA ASP A 375 -10.91 -17.17 -15.36
C ASP A 375 -10.44 -16.68 -16.74
N ARG A 376 -9.67 -15.60 -16.78
CA ARG A 376 -9.13 -15.03 -18.04
C ARG A 376 -8.09 -15.96 -18.66
N VAL A 377 -7.23 -16.57 -17.86
CA VAL A 377 -6.25 -17.56 -18.33
C VAL A 377 -6.96 -18.82 -18.83
N SER A 378 -7.96 -19.31 -18.09
CA SER A 378 -8.69 -20.54 -18.41
C SER A 378 -9.55 -20.40 -19.67
N SER A 379 -10.23 -19.27 -19.85
CA SER A 379 -11.01 -18.97 -21.07
C SER A 379 -10.14 -18.74 -22.31
N GLY A 380 -8.95 -18.14 -22.14
CA GLY A 380 -7.97 -17.98 -23.21
C GLY A 380 -7.33 -19.30 -23.68
N GLN A 381 -7.33 -20.34 -22.85
CA GLN A 381 -6.89 -21.69 -23.23
C GLN A 381 -7.97 -22.49 -23.97
N GLN A 382 -9.26 -22.21 -23.73
CA GLN A 382 -10.36 -22.87 -24.46
C GLN A 382 -10.60 -22.31 -25.87
N SER A 383 -9.98 -21.16 -26.18
CA SER A 383 -10.10 -20.47 -27.48
C SER A 383 -8.88 -20.67 -28.39
N ARG A 384 -7.98 -21.59 -28.04
CA ARG A 384 -6.90 -22.14 -28.87
C ARG A 384 -7.07 -23.63 -29.00
#